data_AF-A0A925R2N1-F1
#
_entry.id   AF-A0A925R2N1-F1
#
_cell.length_a   1.000
_cell.length_b   1.000
_cell.length_c   1.000
_cell.angle_alpha   90.00
_cell.angle_beta   90.00
_cell.angle_gamma   90.00
#
_symmetry.space_group_name_H-M   'P 1'
#
loop_
_entity.id
_entity.type
_entity.pdbx_description
1 polymer ?
#
loop_
_entity_poly.entity_id
_entity_poly.type
_entity_poly.pdbx_seq_one_letter_code
_entity_poly.pdbx_strand_id
1 'polypeptide(L)'
;MKRSSGSGFSKVWLLAAACLLLSAGAEWQRWSPTPAAVALSVAPDSARAFTLQQRSSTTIPMPAGVPAAHASALAALPSGELLACWWAGQRESAPDVRLYMARWRDGRWSEPRVMVDRGTL
;
A
#
# COMPACT_ATOMS: atom_id res chain seq x y z
N MET A 1 -9.02 -42.94 59.54
CA MET A 1 -8.90 -42.68 58.09
C MET A 1 -8.85 -41.17 57.85
N LYS A 2 -7.66 -40.58 57.72
CA LYS A 2 -7.48 -39.14 57.45
C LYS A 2 -7.58 -38.89 55.96
N ARG A 3 -8.63 -38.19 55.51
CA ARG A 3 -8.78 -37.76 54.11
C ARG A 3 -7.79 -36.63 53.85
N SER A 4 -6.78 -36.90 53.03
CA SER A 4 -5.93 -35.88 52.42
C SER A 4 -6.69 -35.31 51.23
N SER A 5 -7.37 -34.18 51.41
CA SER A 5 -7.97 -33.42 50.32
C SER A 5 -7.83 -31.92 50.60
N GLY A 6 -6.95 -31.25 49.86
CA GLY A 6 -6.81 -29.79 49.97
C GLY A 6 -5.70 -29.16 49.12
N SER A 7 -4.71 -29.93 48.63
CA SER A 7 -3.55 -29.35 47.94
C SER A 7 -3.75 -29.10 46.43
N GLY A 8 -4.64 -29.84 45.76
CA GLY A 8 -4.86 -29.72 44.31
C GLY A 8 -5.62 -28.45 43.91
N PHE A 9 -6.64 -28.08 44.68
CA PHE A 9 -7.45 -26.88 44.41
C PHE A 9 -6.59 -25.61 44.53
N SER A 10 -5.81 -25.49 45.60
CA SER A 10 -4.89 -24.37 45.82
C SER A 10 -3.87 -24.19 44.69
N LYS A 11 -3.29 -25.28 44.17
CA LYS A 11 -2.33 -25.22 43.04
C LYS A 11 -2.98 -24.76 41.73
N VAL A 12 -4.22 -25.17 41.45
CA VAL A 12 -4.97 -24.74 40.25
C VAL A 12 -5.27 -23.24 40.32
N TRP A 13 -5.68 -22.72 41.47
CA TRP A 13 -5.93 -21.28 41.64
C TRP A 13 -4.65 -20.44 41.57
N LEU A 14 -3.54 -20.95 42.10
CA LEU A 14 -2.23 -20.28 41.97
C LEU A 14 -1.77 -20.22 40.50
N LEU A 15 -1.93 -21.31 39.74
CA LEU A 15 -1.63 -21.33 38.31
C LEU A 15 -2.55 -20.39 37.51
N ALA A 16 -3.86 -20.39 37.80
CA ALA A 16 -4.81 -19.49 37.16
C ALA A 16 -4.48 -18.01 37.42
N ALA A 17 -4.14 -17.66 38.67
CA ALA A 17 -3.71 -16.32 39.03
C ALA A 17 -2.42 -15.92 38.31
N ALA A 18 -1.45 -16.84 38.21
CA ALA A 18 -0.20 -16.60 37.46
C ALA A 18 -0.49 -16.36 35.96
N CYS A 19 -1.37 -17.15 35.34
CA CYS A 19 -1.78 -16.95 33.95
C CYS A 19 -2.45 -15.58 33.75
N LEU A 20 -3.36 -15.18 34.64
CA LEU A 20 -4.02 -13.86 34.57
C LEU A 20 -3.03 -12.70 34.69
N LEU A 21 -2.05 -12.81 35.61
CA LEU A 21 -1.01 -11.79 35.75
C LEU A 21 -0.11 -11.70 34.52
N LEU A 22 0.25 -12.83 33.91
CA LEU A 22 1.04 -12.86 32.67
C LEU A 22 0.28 -12.25 31.50
N SER A 23 -1.00 -12.60 31.32
CA SER A 23 -1.85 -12.02 30.27
C SER A 23 -2.03 -10.52 30.44
N ALA A 24 -2.32 -10.05 31.66
CA ALA A 24 -2.44 -8.62 31.96
C ALA A 24 -1.12 -7.87 31.72
N GLY A 25 0.02 -8.48 32.07
CA GLY A 25 1.35 -7.92 31.79
C GLY A 25 1.65 -7.82 30.28
N ALA A 26 1.29 -8.84 29.50
CA ALA A 26 1.46 -8.85 28.05
C ALA A 26 0.55 -7.82 27.36
N GLU A 27 -0.68 -7.64 27.84
CA GLU A 27 -1.57 -6.59 27.37
C GLU A 27 -1.04 -5.21 27.76
N TRP A 28 -0.60 -5.01 29.00
CA TRP A 28 0.02 -3.76 29.41
C TRP A 28 1.19 -3.39 28.49
N GLN A 29 2.08 -4.33 28.19
CA GLN A 29 3.20 -4.10 27.27
C GLN A 29 2.76 -3.79 25.84
N ARG A 30 1.68 -4.41 25.35
CA ARG A 30 1.13 -4.14 24.01
C ARG A 30 0.58 -2.72 23.90
N TRP A 31 -0.03 -2.22 24.96
CA TRP A 31 -0.64 -0.88 25.01
C TRP A 31 0.31 0.17 25.57
N SER A 32 1.50 -0.21 26.04
CA SER A 32 2.55 0.72 26.40
C SER A 32 2.90 1.58 25.19
N PRO A 33 2.87 2.92 25.32
CA PRO A 33 3.24 3.80 24.23
C PRO A 33 4.65 3.47 23.76
N THR A 34 4.79 3.20 22.47
CA THR A 34 6.09 3.01 21.82
C THR A 34 6.86 4.34 21.93
N PRO A 35 8.19 4.33 22.14
CA PRO A 35 8.97 5.56 22.08
C PRO A 35 8.65 6.31 20.79
N ALA A 36 8.50 7.63 20.91
CA ALA A 36 8.12 8.49 19.79
C ALA A 36 9.01 8.23 18.57
N ALA A 37 8.40 8.17 17.39
CA ALA A 37 9.12 8.03 16.14
C ALA A 37 10.25 9.07 16.08
N VAL A 38 11.45 8.63 15.69
CA VAL A 38 12.57 9.54 15.45
C VAL A 38 12.12 10.53 14.37
N ALA A 39 12.12 11.82 14.71
CA ALA A 39 11.83 12.86 13.73
C ALA A 39 12.92 12.82 12.66
N LEU A 40 12.54 12.49 11.43
CA LEU A 40 13.39 12.68 10.26
C LEU A 40 13.61 14.19 10.08
N SER A 41 14.79 14.66 10.47
CA SER A 41 15.25 16.00 10.15
C SER A 41 15.75 16.00 8.72
N VAL A 42 14.91 16.46 7.79
CA VAL A 42 15.37 16.79 6.44
C VAL A 42 16.03 18.15 6.55
N ALA A 43 17.35 18.21 6.32
CA ALA A 43 18.04 19.49 6.23
C ALA A 43 17.31 20.35 5.19
N PRO A 44 17.10 21.67 5.44
CA PRO A 44 16.49 22.54 4.45
C PRO A 44 17.38 22.53 3.21
N ASP A 45 16.97 21.78 2.18
CA ASP A 45 17.57 21.92 0.87
C ASP A 45 17.30 23.35 0.43
N SER A 46 18.34 24.03 -0.04
CA SER A 46 18.20 25.42 -0.47
C SER A 46 17.24 25.41 -1.64
N ALA A 47 16.00 25.85 -1.42
CA ALA A 47 14.92 25.74 -2.39
C ALA A 47 15.37 26.38 -3.72
N ARG A 48 15.78 25.53 -4.66
CA ARG A 48 16.22 25.98 -5.97
C ARG A 48 14.99 26.52 -6.68
N ALA A 49 15.05 27.75 -7.17
CA ALA A 49 13.97 28.30 -7.97
C ALA A 49 13.79 27.44 -9.23
N PHE A 50 12.61 26.84 -9.39
CA PHE A 50 12.20 26.15 -10.60
C PHE A 50 10.93 26.82 -11.14
N THR A 51 10.87 26.97 -12.46
CA THR A 51 9.63 27.39 -13.15
C THR A 51 8.92 26.13 -13.61
N LEU A 52 7.71 25.89 -13.12
CA LEU A 52 6.87 24.82 -13.63
C LEU A 52 6.31 25.24 -14.99
N GLN A 53 6.57 24.43 -16.01
CA GLN A 53 5.96 24.58 -17.33
C GLN A 53 4.94 23.47 -17.53
N GLN A 54 3.67 23.83 -17.67
CA GLN A 54 2.63 22.87 -18.02
C GLN A 54 2.92 22.30 -19.42
N ARG A 55 3.15 20.99 -19.50
CA ARG A 55 3.39 20.28 -20.77
C ARG A 55 2.08 19.89 -21.48
N SER A 56 1.09 19.46 -20.70
CA SER A 56 -0.20 18.99 -21.19
C SER A 56 -1.23 19.01 -20.06
N SER A 57 -2.50 19.25 -20.40
CA SER A 57 -3.66 19.03 -19.53
C SER A 57 -4.70 18.11 -20.19
N THR A 58 -4.30 17.40 -21.25
CA THR A 58 -5.18 16.52 -22.01
C THR A 58 -5.39 15.20 -21.28
N THR A 59 -6.63 14.71 -21.30
CA THR A 59 -7.01 13.39 -20.75
C THR A 59 -6.35 12.26 -21.54
N ILE A 60 -5.90 11.21 -20.83
CA ILE A 60 -5.47 9.95 -21.43
C ILE A 60 -6.73 9.13 -21.75
N PRO A 61 -6.93 8.66 -23.00
CA PRO A 61 -8.10 7.87 -23.34
C PRO A 61 -8.20 6.57 -22.52
N MET A 62 -9.40 6.27 -22.02
CA MET A 62 -9.69 4.99 -21.38
C MET A 62 -9.81 3.87 -22.43
N PRO A 63 -9.34 2.65 -22.15
CA PRO A 63 -9.62 1.52 -23.02
C PRO A 63 -11.13 1.27 -23.16
N ALA A 64 -11.57 0.91 -24.36
CA ALA A 64 -12.99 0.68 -24.63
C ALA A 64 -13.56 -0.46 -23.77
N GLY A 65 -14.73 -0.22 -23.17
CA GLY A 65 -15.42 -1.22 -22.35
C GLY A 65 -14.75 -1.51 -21.00
N VAL A 66 -13.78 -0.70 -20.58
CA VAL A 66 -13.06 -0.85 -19.31
C VAL A 66 -13.42 0.32 -18.38
N PRO A 67 -14.31 0.13 -17.40
CA PRO A 67 -14.86 1.23 -16.62
C PRO A 67 -13.97 1.70 -15.46
N ALA A 68 -12.97 0.92 -15.03
CA ALA A 68 -12.13 1.25 -13.88
C ALA A 68 -10.63 1.27 -14.23
N ALA A 69 -9.90 2.25 -13.68
CA ALA A 69 -8.45 2.38 -13.77
C ALA A 69 -7.86 2.84 -12.42
N HIS A 70 -6.67 2.34 -12.08
CA HIS A 70 -5.95 2.72 -10.85
C HIS A 70 -4.44 2.49 -10.99
N ALA A 71 -3.67 2.93 -9.99
CA ALA A 71 -2.23 2.68 -9.85
C ALA A 71 -1.41 3.09 -11.10
N SER A 72 -1.56 4.35 -11.52
CA SER A 72 -0.83 4.89 -12.68
C SER A 72 0.63 5.24 -12.38
N ALA A 73 1.49 5.09 -13.37
CA ALA A 73 2.85 5.59 -13.39
C ALA A 73 3.09 6.42 -14.66
N LEU A 74 3.96 7.44 -14.57
CA LEU A 74 4.33 8.31 -15.69
C LEU A 74 5.85 8.42 -15.78
N ALA A 75 6.41 8.31 -16.97
CA ALA A 75 7.83 8.46 -17.24
C ALA A 75 8.07 9.46 -18.38
N ALA A 76 9.04 10.35 -18.21
CA ALA A 76 9.55 11.19 -19.29
C ALA A 76 10.62 10.43 -20.08
N LEU A 77 10.53 10.48 -21.41
CA LEU A 77 11.51 9.91 -22.31
C LEU A 77 12.56 10.96 -22.71
N PRO A 78 13.81 10.55 -23.07
CA PRO A 78 14.83 11.48 -23.55
C PRO A 78 14.42 12.32 -24.76
N SER A 79 13.46 11.84 -25.57
CA SER A 79 12.90 12.59 -26.70
C SER A 79 11.99 13.76 -26.28
N GLY A 80 11.66 13.91 -24.99
CA GLY A 80 10.68 14.87 -24.50
C GLY A 80 9.22 14.37 -24.54
N GLU A 81 9.02 13.12 -24.96
CA GLU A 81 7.74 12.42 -24.92
C GLU A 81 7.44 11.84 -23.53
N LEU A 82 6.19 11.44 -23.29
CA LEU A 82 5.80 10.81 -22.02
C LEU A 82 5.25 9.39 -22.27
N LEU A 83 5.47 8.50 -21.33
CA LEU A 83 4.79 7.21 -21.23
C LEU A 83 3.96 7.18 -19.96
N ALA A 84 2.68 6.84 -20.09
CA ALA A 84 1.80 6.58 -18.95
C ALA A 84 1.43 5.10 -18.94
N CYS A 85 1.57 4.43 -17.80
CA CYS A 85 1.12 3.05 -17.59
C CYS A 85 0.12 3.01 -16.44
N TRP A 86 -0.86 2.12 -16.49
CA TRP A 86 -1.87 1.98 -15.42
C TRP A 86 -2.57 0.62 -15.47
N TRP A 87 -3.17 0.20 -14.37
CA TRP A 87 -3.98 -1.02 -14.34
C TRP A 87 -5.46 -0.69 -14.59
N ALA A 88 -6.12 -1.42 -15.49
CA ALA A 88 -7.53 -1.20 -15.79
C ALA A 88 -8.30 -2.50 -16.06
N GLY A 89 -9.58 -2.53 -15.66
CA GLY A 89 -10.50 -3.67 -15.79
C GLY A 89 -11.93 -3.29 -15.38
N GLN A 90 -12.81 -4.27 -15.18
CA GLN A 90 -14.18 -4.04 -14.69
C GLN A 90 -14.24 -3.43 -13.29
N ARG A 91 -13.31 -3.81 -12.41
CA ARG A 91 -13.12 -3.25 -11.07
C ARG A 91 -11.72 -3.54 -10.58
N GLU A 92 -11.35 -2.96 -9.44
CA GLU A 92 -10.12 -3.31 -8.74
C GLU A 92 -10.05 -4.82 -8.47
N SER A 93 -8.89 -5.42 -8.75
CA SER A 93 -8.61 -6.85 -8.59
C SER A 93 -9.48 -7.82 -9.41
N ALA A 94 -10.19 -7.36 -10.45
CA ALA A 94 -10.97 -8.25 -11.31
C ALA A 94 -10.07 -9.15 -12.18
N PRO A 95 -10.56 -10.34 -12.63
CA PRO A 95 -9.76 -11.25 -13.46
C PRO A 95 -9.31 -10.68 -14.81
N ASP A 96 -10.05 -9.71 -15.33
CA ASP A 96 -9.83 -9.03 -16.60
C ASP A 96 -8.90 -7.81 -16.50
N VAL A 97 -8.34 -7.53 -15.32
CA VAL A 97 -7.36 -6.44 -15.14
C VAL A 97 -6.12 -6.68 -16.01
N ARG A 98 -5.72 -5.66 -16.76
CA ARG A 98 -4.53 -5.65 -17.62
C ARG A 98 -3.70 -4.38 -17.39
N LEU A 99 -2.43 -4.43 -17.78
CA LEU A 99 -1.55 -3.27 -17.77
C LEU A 99 -1.71 -2.46 -19.07
N TYR A 100 -2.36 -1.31 -18.90
CA TYR A 100 -2.44 -0.11 -19.74
C TYR A 100 -1.09 0.51 -20.09
N MET A 101 -0.86 0.92 -21.34
CA MET A 101 0.09 1.99 -21.64
C MET A 101 -0.36 2.90 -22.80
N ALA A 102 -0.14 4.20 -22.66
CA ALA A 102 -0.27 5.20 -23.71
C ALA A 102 0.97 6.09 -23.77
N ARG A 103 1.25 6.61 -24.96
CA ARG A 103 2.40 7.50 -25.23
C ARG A 103 1.89 8.89 -25.57
N TRP A 104 2.45 9.91 -24.94
CA TRP A 104 2.22 11.29 -25.30
C TRP A 104 3.32 11.76 -26.25
N ARG A 105 2.89 12.31 -27.39
CA ARG A 105 3.77 12.89 -28.41
C ARG A 105 3.03 14.03 -29.10
N ASP A 106 3.73 15.14 -29.36
CA ASP A 106 3.22 16.26 -30.14
C ASP A 106 1.85 16.78 -29.63
N GLY A 107 1.69 16.86 -28.30
CA GLY A 107 0.47 17.38 -27.66
C GLY A 107 -0.66 16.36 -27.47
N ARG A 108 -0.52 15.11 -27.93
CA ARG A 108 -1.60 14.11 -27.93
C ARG A 108 -1.17 12.79 -27.32
N TRP A 109 -2.12 12.12 -26.68
CA TRP A 109 -1.97 10.74 -26.22
C TRP A 109 -2.37 9.77 -27.32
N SER A 110 -1.61 8.68 -27.47
CA SER A 110 -2.02 7.53 -28.26
C SER A 110 -3.21 6.83 -27.63
N GLU A 111 -3.92 6.01 -28.43
CA GLU A 111 -4.81 4.99 -27.88
C GLU A 111 -4.06 4.07 -26.90
N PRO A 112 -4.73 3.60 -25.84
CA PRO A 112 -4.13 2.69 -24.86
C PRO A 112 -3.90 1.31 -25.47
N ARG A 113 -2.74 0.72 -25.19
CA ARG A 113 -2.38 -0.64 -25.61
C ARG A 113 -2.11 -1.53 -24.42
N VAL A 114 -2.58 -2.78 -24.49
CA VAL A 114 -2.28 -3.79 -23.48
C VAL A 114 -0.79 -4.12 -23.56
N MET A 115 -0.10 -4.03 -22.43
CA MET A 115 1.31 -4.39 -22.27
C MET A 115 1.47 -5.77 -21.64
N VAL A 116 0.63 -6.08 -20.65
CA VAL A 116 0.64 -7.33 -19.90
C VAL A 116 -0.80 -7.69 -19.57
N ASP A 117 -1.13 -8.97 -19.71
CA ASP A 117 -2.34 -9.58 -19.18
C ASP A 117 -2.01 -10.88 -18.42
N ARG A 118 -3.03 -11.43 -17.77
CA ARG A 118 -2.90 -12.65 -16.96
C ARG A 118 -2.46 -13.88 -17.77
N GLY A 119 -2.79 -13.95 -19.06
CA GLY A 119 -2.49 -15.11 -19.92
C GLY A 119 -1.10 -15.03 -20.58
N THR A 120 -0.48 -13.85 -20.55
CA THR A 120 0.89 -13.64 -21.06
C THR A 120 2.01 -13.95 -20.05
N LEU A 121 1.67 -14.48 -18.86
CA LEU A 121 2.62 -14.95 -17.83
C LEU A 121 2.47 -16.45 -17.56
#